data_AF-A0AAV6WUL3-F1
#
_entry.id   AF-A0AAV6WUL3-F1
#
_cell.length_a   1.000
_cell.length_b   1.000
_cell.length_c   1.000
_cell.angle_alpha   90.00
_cell.angle_beta   90.00
_cell.angle_gamma   90.00
#
_symmetry.space_group_name_H-M   'P 1'
#
loop_
_entity.id
_entity.type
_entity.pdbx_description
1 polymer ?
#
loop_
_entity_poly.entity_id
_entity_poly.type
_entity_poly.pdbx_seq_one_letter_code
_entity_poly.pdbx_strand_id
1 'polypeptide(L)'
;MVKVIGDHEENVCENSPIFPSLEELSLLSLPNLVNFCGWRCAFQLPSLRNIEIEDCHRMESFTVGSLTTPKLERIGVVNCDKLHNLSLAKNGLLQLKTLSVGNCKSIEEVFFNVNENDGKCHITFPELEVLSLHHLPSLATFYKGIESIEFPLLREVCISCPKLTGFATSYPSVAGHSDDSFHLFCNQKRLGNRAADCLARNAIEDFEGLNILPDLVTFGSLQALEIREYENISNLWCHQIPSADFFSKLENLTIVDCGSIRTLFTSSIAANLVNLKNLEIWRCNEMGKVIGDNEENVCDNSQLMFPSLERLYLISLPNLVNFCGWRCALQLPSLREISIDDCPRMDSFTMGSLTTPKLESINIGKCEKLHNLSLVGFATSSGNNLSVAGHSDDSFHLFCHQKVTFGSLQTLEIQKYENISNLWCHQIPSADFFGKLEKLKIEECDSIRTLFTSSIAAYLVNLKKLEIWFCNEMGKVIGDDEENVCENSQLMFPSLEELELISLPNLVNFCEWRCALQLPSLMTVCIQDCHWMESFTIGSLSTPSLKIITIDSEETDVEDLNGAVQRYFRDQESAQTEREQEESNKEDQEDGERDKVETEEEEIKQVAEEN
;
A
#
# COMPACT_ATOMS: atom_id res chain seq x y z
N MET A 1 -26.72 -5.81 -39.15
CA MET A 1 -26.74 -5.41 -37.73
C MET A 1 -27.60 -6.42 -36.99
N VAL A 2 -27.09 -7.03 -35.91
CA VAL A 2 -27.94 -7.84 -35.04
C VAL A 2 -28.54 -6.91 -33.98
N LYS A 3 -29.86 -6.96 -33.82
CA LYS A 3 -30.65 -6.19 -32.86
C LYS A 3 -31.54 -7.16 -32.09
N VAL A 4 -31.77 -6.93 -30.80
CA VAL A 4 -32.74 -7.74 -30.03
C VAL A 4 -34.16 -7.36 -30.42
N ILE A 5 -34.44 -6.04 -30.48
CA ILE A 5 -35.68 -5.47 -30.98
C ILE A 5 -35.37 -4.77 -32.32
N GLY A 6 -35.94 -5.29 -33.41
CA GLY A 6 -35.75 -4.79 -34.78
C GLY A 6 -36.36 -3.41 -35.03
N ASP A 7 -36.06 -2.82 -36.19
CA ASP A 7 -36.59 -1.50 -36.57
C ASP A 7 -38.09 -1.57 -36.89
N HIS A 8 -38.85 -0.53 -36.54
CA HIS A 8 -40.23 -0.34 -37.01
C HIS A 8 -40.25 0.49 -38.30
N GLU A 9 -41.01 0.05 -39.32
CA GLU A 9 -41.22 0.78 -40.57
C GLU A 9 -42.23 1.95 -40.45
N GLU A 10 -43.01 2.03 -39.36
CA GLU A 10 -44.03 3.05 -39.15
C GLU A 10 -43.82 3.81 -37.83
N ASN A 11 -43.91 5.14 -37.88
CA ASN A 11 -43.73 6.10 -36.77
C ASN A 11 -44.87 6.05 -35.72
N VAL A 12 -45.23 4.87 -35.20
CA VAL A 12 -46.24 4.75 -34.14
C VAL A 12 -45.66 3.99 -32.96
N CYS A 13 -45.09 4.74 -32.01
CA CYS A 13 -44.84 4.24 -30.66
C CYS A 13 -45.77 4.99 -29.71
N GLU A 14 -47.03 4.58 -29.68
CA GLU A 14 -47.93 4.96 -28.59
C GLU A 14 -47.51 4.17 -27.34
N ASN A 15 -46.55 4.68 -26.55
CA ASN A 15 -46.26 4.38 -25.13
C ASN A 15 -46.42 2.92 -24.62
N SER A 16 -46.37 1.92 -25.50
CA SER A 16 -46.81 0.57 -25.15
C SER A 16 -45.72 -0.11 -24.33
N PRO A 17 -46.06 -0.69 -23.17
CA PRO A 17 -45.08 -1.39 -22.36
C PRO A 17 -44.59 -2.64 -23.10
N ILE A 18 -43.33 -2.62 -23.52
CA ILE A 18 -42.66 -3.80 -24.07
C ILE A 18 -42.20 -4.63 -22.87
N PHE A 19 -42.34 -5.96 -22.94
CA PHE A 19 -41.94 -6.87 -21.86
C PHE A 19 -42.36 -6.39 -20.45
N PRO A 20 -43.67 -6.25 -20.16
CA PRO A 20 -44.15 -5.60 -18.93
C PRO A 20 -43.72 -6.28 -17.63
N SER A 21 -43.30 -7.55 -17.69
CA SER A 21 -42.87 -8.36 -16.56
C SER A 21 -41.35 -8.61 -16.52
N LEU A 22 -40.57 -8.04 -17.44
CA LEU A 22 -39.11 -8.22 -17.46
C LEU A 22 -38.50 -7.43 -16.30
N GLU A 23 -37.90 -8.13 -15.35
CA GLU A 23 -37.23 -7.53 -14.18
C GLU A 23 -35.71 -7.44 -14.34
N GLU A 24 -35.12 -8.35 -15.13
CA GLU A 24 -33.68 -8.43 -15.32
C GLU A 24 -33.35 -8.58 -16.81
N LEU A 25 -32.35 -7.84 -17.28
CA LEU A 25 -31.84 -7.91 -18.63
C LEU A 25 -30.31 -8.08 -18.59
N SER A 26 -29.83 -9.23 -19.03
CA SER A 26 -28.40 -9.53 -19.12
C SER A 26 -28.00 -9.81 -20.57
N LEU A 27 -27.03 -9.05 -21.08
CA LEU A 27 -26.47 -9.17 -22.42
C LEU A 27 -24.98 -9.51 -22.28
N LEU A 28 -24.65 -10.79 -22.36
CA LEU A 28 -23.30 -11.30 -22.04
C LEU A 28 -22.64 -11.90 -23.28
N SER A 29 -21.43 -11.44 -23.58
CA SER A 29 -20.56 -11.99 -24.64
C SER A 29 -21.29 -12.10 -25.99
N LEU A 30 -21.99 -11.03 -26.41
CA LEU A 30 -22.72 -10.96 -27.67
C LEU A 30 -21.91 -10.15 -28.72
N PRO A 31 -20.93 -10.76 -29.42
CA PRO A 31 -19.93 -10.03 -30.20
C PRO A 31 -20.51 -9.36 -31.45
N ASN A 32 -21.72 -9.72 -31.90
CA ASN A 32 -22.37 -9.17 -33.09
C ASN A 32 -23.51 -8.19 -32.79
N LEU A 33 -23.87 -8.03 -31.52
CA LEU A 33 -24.96 -7.16 -31.10
C LEU A 33 -24.56 -5.70 -31.30
N VAL A 34 -25.39 -4.93 -32.01
CA VAL A 34 -25.14 -3.50 -32.27
C VAL A 34 -26.02 -2.63 -31.38
N ASN A 35 -27.26 -3.05 -31.12
CA ASN A 35 -28.20 -2.34 -30.26
C ASN A 35 -29.12 -3.35 -29.57
N PHE A 36 -29.54 -3.09 -28.32
CA PHE A 36 -30.66 -3.83 -27.74
C PHE A 36 -31.96 -3.47 -28.49
N CYS A 37 -32.25 -2.18 -28.68
CA CYS A 37 -33.44 -1.71 -29.37
C CYS A 37 -33.13 -0.72 -30.50
N GLY A 38 -33.60 -1.04 -31.72
CA GLY A 38 -33.44 -0.19 -32.91
C GLY A 38 -34.48 0.93 -33.06
N TRP A 39 -35.51 0.96 -32.21
CA TRP A 39 -36.57 1.95 -32.29
C TRP A 39 -36.05 3.35 -31.97
N ARG A 40 -36.43 4.34 -32.78
CA ARG A 40 -36.07 5.76 -32.58
C ARG A 40 -37.00 6.50 -31.62
N CYS A 41 -38.10 5.88 -31.23
CA CYS A 41 -39.13 6.45 -30.38
C CYS A 41 -38.93 6.12 -28.90
N ALA A 42 -39.67 6.80 -28.02
CA ALA A 42 -39.69 6.46 -26.61
C ALA A 42 -40.49 5.19 -26.33
N PHE A 43 -40.01 4.35 -25.40
CA PHE A 43 -40.70 3.14 -24.94
C PHE A 43 -40.41 2.87 -23.47
N GLN A 44 -41.16 1.95 -22.86
CA GLN A 44 -41.03 1.65 -21.43
C GLN A 44 -40.82 0.16 -21.16
N LEU A 45 -39.97 -0.13 -20.18
CA LEU A 45 -39.81 -1.44 -19.54
C LEU A 45 -40.20 -1.27 -18.05
N PRO A 46 -41.49 -1.41 -17.69
CA PRO A 46 -42.04 -0.90 -16.42
C PRO A 46 -41.62 -1.69 -15.17
N SER A 47 -41.17 -2.94 -15.35
CA SER A 47 -40.75 -3.80 -14.24
C SER A 47 -39.23 -3.99 -14.15
N LEU A 48 -38.47 -3.44 -15.09
CA LEU A 48 -37.02 -3.66 -15.17
C LEU A 48 -36.30 -3.02 -13.99
N ARG A 49 -35.52 -3.83 -13.28
CA ARG A 49 -34.72 -3.47 -12.11
C ARG A 49 -33.22 -3.52 -12.40
N ASN A 50 -32.78 -4.49 -13.19
CA ASN A 50 -31.36 -4.75 -13.41
C ASN A 50 -31.03 -4.80 -14.91
N ILE A 51 -29.99 -4.07 -15.31
CA ILE A 51 -29.37 -4.15 -16.63
C ILE A 51 -27.90 -4.55 -16.43
N GLU A 52 -27.48 -5.65 -17.06
CA GLU A 52 -26.09 -6.08 -17.11
C GLU A 52 -25.67 -6.25 -18.57
N ILE A 53 -24.57 -5.61 -18.98
CA ILE A 53 -24.03 -5.71 -20.35
C ILE A 53 -22.53 -5.98 -20.24
N GLU A 54 -22.10 -7.14 -20.72
CA GLU A 54 -20.70 -7.59 -20.62
C GLU A 54 -20.21 -8.10 -21.98
N ASP A 55 -18.98 -7.75 -22.34
CA ASP A 55 -18.28 -8.23 -23.54
C ASP A 55 -19.07 -8.06 -24.86
N CYS A 56 -19.85 -6.97 -24.94
CA CYS A 56 -20.62 -6.61 -26.13
C CYS A 56 -19.86 -5.58 -27.00
N HIS A 57 -18.65 -5.92 -27.45
CA HIS A 57 -17.70 -4.99 -28.10
C HIS A 57 -18.22 -4.26 -29.36
N ARG A 58 -19.25 -4.78 -30.05
CA ARG A 58 -19.85 -4.16 -31.24
C ARG A 58 -21.07 -3.29 -30.94
N MET A 59 -21.52 -3.23 -29.69
CA MET A 59 -22.69 -2.43 -29.31
C MET A 59 -22.34 -0.95 -29.46
N GLU A 60 -23.11 -0.22 -30.28
CA GLU A 60 -22.92 1.22 -30.54
C GLU A 60 -23.81 2.07 -29.61
N SER A 61 -25.01 1.58 -29.32
CA SER A 61 -25.95 2.17 -28.37
C SER A 61 -26.74 1.07 -27.66
N PHE A 62 -27.12 1.30 -26.40
CA PHE A 62 -28.07 0.38 -25.74
C PHE A 62 -29.44 0.48 -26.42
N THR A 63 -30.00 1.69 -26.49
CA THR A 63 -31.24 1.99 -27.23
C THR A 63 -31.00 3.14 -28.20
N VAL A 64 -31.69 3.14 -29.34
CA VAL A 64 -31.66 4.27 -30.29
C VAL A 64 -32.62 5.39 -29.86
N GLY A 65 -33.76 5.03 -29.28
CA GLY A 65 -34.75 5.93 -28.68
C GLY A 65 -34.64 5.98 -27.15
N SER A 66 -35.48 6.80 -26.52
CA SER A 66 -35.46 7.00 -25.07
C SER A 66 -36.19 5.87 -24.33
N LEU A 67 -35.46 5.15 -23.47
CA LEU A 67 -36.04 4.09 -22.63
C LEU A 67 -36.41 4.64 -21.24
N THR A 68 -37.66 4.41 -20.83
CA THR A 68 -38.15 4.72 -19.48
C THR A 68 -38.24 3.44 -18.64
N THR A 69 -37.56 3.43 -17.49
CA THR A 69 -37.44 2.28 -16.58
C THR A 69 -37.71 2.71 -15.13
N PRO A 70 -38.98 2.90 -14.72
CA PRO A 70 -39.30 3.57 -13.45
C PRO A 70 -38.85 2.82 -12.18
N LYS A 71 -38.48 1.54 -12.30
CA LYS A 71 -38.01 0.68 -11.20
C LYS A 71 -36.54 0.27 -11.33
N LEU A 72 -35.76 0.91 -12.20
CA LEU A 72 -34.37 0.52 -12.42
C LEU A 72 -33.55 0.80 -11.17
N GLU A 73 -32.91 -0.24 -10.63
CA GLU A 73 -32.10 -0.22 -9.42
C GLU A 73 -30.61 -0.36 -9.73
N ARG A 74 -30.24 -1.15 -10.76
CA ARG A 74 -28.83 -1.45 -11.06
C ARG A 74 -28.54 -1.40 -12.56
N ILE A 75 -27.41 -0.79 -12.91
CA ILE A 75 -26.83 -0.81 -14.26
C ILE A 75 -25.36 -1.23 -14.12
N GLY A 76 -24.99 -2.34 -14.76
CA GLY A 76 -23.63 -2.81 -14.95
C GLY A 76 -23.29 -2.88 -16.44
N VAL A 77 -22.20 -2.23 -16.84
CA VAL A 77 -21.72 -2.23 -18.23
C VAL A 77 -20.21 -2.38 -18.23
N VAL A 78 -19.71 -3.46 -18.81
CA VAL A 78 -18.27 -3.77 -18.83
C VAL A 78 -17.85 -4.21 -20.22
N ASN A 79 -16.65 -3.81 -20.64
CA ASN A 79 -16.00 -4.25 -21.89
C ASN A 79 -16.84 -3.96 -23.16
N CYS A 80 -17.52 -2.82 -23.22
CA CYS A 80 -18.32 -2.40 -24.38
C CYS A 80 -17.63 -1.28 -25.16
N ASP A 81 -16.58 -1.63 -25.93
CA ASP A 81 -15.66 -0.67 -26.55
C ASP A 81 -16.33 0.39 -27.43
N LYS A 82 -17.37 0.02 -28.20
CA LYS A 82 -18.07 0.91 -29.15
C LYS A 82 -19.28 1.63 -28.58
N LEU A 83 -19.64 1.37 -27.33
CA LEU A 83 -20.84 1.96 -26.75
C LEU A 83 -20.58 3.44 -26.50
N HIS A 84 -21.44 4.30 -27.05
CA HIS A 84 -21.27 5.76 -26.90
C HIS A 84 -22.00 6.33 -25.69
N ASN A 85 -23.17 5.76 -25.34
CA ASN A 85 -24.01 6.16 -24.21
C ASN A 85 -25.09 5.09 -23.93
N LEU A 86 -25.84 5.24 -22.83
CA LEU A 86 -26.94 4.34 -22.47
C LEU A 86 -28.33 4.80 -22.93
N SER A 87 -28.52 6.07 -23.30
CA SER A 87 -29.80 6.64 -23.78
C SER A 87 -31.03 6.38 -22.88
N LEU A 88 -30.86 6.48 -21.56
CA LEU A 88 -31.95 6.33 -20.58
C LEU A 88 -32.64 7.67 -20.28
N ALA A 89 -33.97 7.64 -20.13
CA ALA A 89 -34.75 8.81 -19.74
C ALA A 89 -34.50 9.19 -18.27
N LYS A 90 -34.41 10.50 -17.98
CA LYS A 90 -34.26 11.04 -16.60
C LYS A 90 -35.23 10.40 -15.58
N ASN A 91 -36.49 10.24 -15.97
CA ASN A 91 -37.54 9.71 -15.08
C ASN A 91 -37.35 8.21 -14.75
N GLY A 92 -36.53 7.50 -15.53
CA GLY A 92 -36.18 6.08 -15.29
C GLY A 92 -34.97 5.87 -14.39
N LEU A 93 -34.31 6.94 -13.92
CA LEU A 93 -33.08 6.85 -13.12
C LEU A 93 -33.29 7.15 -11.63
N LEU A 94 -34.51 7.51 -11.23
CA LEU A 94 -34.80 7.98 -9.86
C LEU A 94 -34.68 6.87 -8.79
N GLN A 95 -34.81 5.60 -9.16
CA GLN A 95 -34.63 4.46 -8.25
C GLN A 95 -33.25 3.81 -8.35
N LEU A 96 -32.34 4.38 -9.16
CA LEU A 96 -31.04 3.79 -9.43
C LEU A 96 -30.20 3.82 -8.15
N LYS A 97 -29.80 2.64 -7.66
CA LYS A 97 -28.96 2.44 -6.48
C LYS A 97 -27.51 2.19 -6.82
N THR A 98 -27.24 1.55 -7.95
CA THR A 98 -25.88 1.22 -8.38
C THR A 98 -25.70 1.48 -9.87
N LEU A 99 -24.63 2.20 -10.21
CA LEU A 99 -24.17 2.40 -11.57
C LEU A 99 -22.70 2.02 -11.66
N SER A 100 -22.40 1.02 -12.50
CA SER A 100 -21.04 0.59 -12.80
C SER A 100 -20.81 0.58 -14.30
N VAL A 101 -19.84 1.35 -14.77
CA VAL A 101 -19.43 1.40 -16.17
C VAL A 101 -17.92 1.26 -16.25
N GLY A 102 -17.46 0.19 -16.90
CA GLY A 102 -16.07 -0.27 -16.89
C GLY A 102 -15.54 -0.56 -18.27
N ASN A 103 -14.28 -0.21 -18.54
CA ASN A 103 -13.55 -0.64 -19.74
C ASN A 103 -14.28 -0.34 -21.07
N CYS A 104 -14.90 0.84 -21.18
CA CYS A 104 -15.64 1.26 -22.38
C CYS A 104 -14.95 2.48 -23.02
N LYS A 105 -14.33 2.27 -24.19
CA LYS A 105 -13.47 3.28 -24.84
C LYS A 105 -14.22 4.42 -25.53
N SER A 106 -15.42 4.16 -26.03
CA SER A 106 -16.21 5.13 -26.81
C SER A 106 -17.26 5.91 -26.01
N ILE A 107 -17.44 5.64 -24.72
CA ILE A 107 -18.39 6.39 -23.90
C ILE A 107 -17.82 7.80 -23.68
N GLU A 108 -18.45 8.78 -24.34
CA GLU A 108 -18.16 10.21 -24.14
C GLU A 108 -19.04 10.79 -23.02
N GLU A 109 -20.24 10.20 -22.86
CA GLU A 109 -21.30 10.63 -21.97
C GLU A 109 -22.04 9.38 -21.46
N VAL A 110 -22.18 9.21 -20.15
CA VAL A 110 -22.91 8.04 -19.62
C VAL A 110 -24.39 8.15 -19.96
N PHE A 111 -24.97 9.32 -19.68
CA PHE A 111 -26.35 9.67 -19.97
C PHE A 111 -26.46 10.90 -20.86
N PHE A 112 -27.47 10.90 -21.72
CA PHE A 112 -27.76 11.96 -22.68
C PHE A 112 -29.24 12.35 -22.60
N ASN A 113 -29.53 13.66 -22.54
CA ASN A 113 -30.90 14.14 -22.60
C ASN A 113 -31.37 14.34 -24.05
N VAL A 114 -32.28 13.48 -24.53
CA VAL A 114 -32.82 13.53 -25.90
C VAL A 114 -33.91 14.60 -26.08
N ASN A 115 -34.47 15.13 -24.99
CA ASN A 115 -35.59 16.07 -25.03
C ASN A 115 -35.13 17.51 -24.70
N GLU A 116 -34.77 18.25 -25.74
CA GLU A 116 -34.47 19.68 -25.72
C GLU A 116 -35.71 20.52 -25.31
N ASN A 117 -35.52 21.57 -24.48
CA ASN A 117 -36.07 22.94 -24.61
C ASN A 117 -36.16 23.76 -23.31
N ASP A 118 -35.90 23.21 -22.13
CA ASP A 118 -36.05 23.98 -20.88
C ASP A 118 -34.70 24.36 -20.25
N GLY A 119 -34.50 25.66 -20.06
CA GLY A 119 -33.36 26.22 -19.34
C GLY A 119 -33.30 25.68 -17.91
N LYS A 120 -32.08 25.42 -17.42
CA LYS A 120 -31.78 24.97 -16.06
C LYS A 120 -32.38 23.63 -15.65
N CYS A 121 -31.96 22.55 -16.31
CA CYS A 121 -32.28 21.20 -15.85
C CYS A 121 -31.35 20.78 -14.71
N HIS A 122 -31.92 20.59 -13.51
CA HIS A 122 -31.32 19.93 -12.35
C HIS A 122 -31.77 18.46 -12.28
N ILE A 123 -30.87 17.53 -11.92
CA ILE A 123 -31.23 16.12 -11.65
C ILE A 123 -30.73 15.70 -10.27
N THR A 124 -31.58 14.98 -9.55
CA THR A 124 -31.21 14.31 -8.29
C THR A 124 -31.24 12.82 -8.53
N PHE A 125 -30.22 12.10 -8.06
CA PHE A 125 -30.22 10.65 -7.95
C PHE A 125 -30.49 10.29 -6.48
N PRO A 126 -31.75 10.21 -6.05
CA PRO A 126 -32.09 10.17 -4.62
C PRO A 126 -31.65 8.87 -3.94
N GLU A 127 -31.59 7.77 -4.68
CA GLU A 127 -31.29 6.42 -4.16
C GLU A 127 -29.89 5.92 -4.52
N LEU A 128 -29.08 6.69 -5.26
CA LEU A 128 -27.79 6.19 -5.76
C LEU A 128 -26.77 6.12 -4.62
N GLU A 129 -26.34 4.90 -4.31
CA GLU A 129 -25.39 4.60 -3.23
C GLU A 129 -23.98 4.35 -3.78
N VAL A 130 -23.86 3.75 -4.96
CA VAL A 130 -22.58 3.32 -5.56
C VAL A 130 -22.47 3.81 -6.99
N LEU A 131 -21.39 4.54 -7.28
CA LEU A 131 -21.03 5.02 -8.61
C LEU A 131 -19.60 4.58 -8.96
N SER A 132 -19.45 3.67 -9.91
CA SER A 132 -18.16 3.23 -10.42
C SER A 132 -18.05 3.53 -11.92
N LEU A 133 -17.07 4.35 -12.28
CA LEU A 133 -16.74 4.71 -13.65
C LEU A 133 -15.25 4.44 -13.86
N HIS A 134 -14.87 3.28 -14.37
CA HIS A 134 -13.46 2.89 -14.44
C HIS A 134 -13.00 2.61 -15.87
N HIS A 135 -11.81 3.10 -16.20
CA HIS A 135 -11.19 2.98 -17.53
C HIS A 135 -12.10 3.48 -18.66
N LEU A 136 -12.56 4.72 -18.56
CA LEU A 136 -13.37 5.41 -19.60
C LEU A 136 -12.57 6.57 -20.22
N PRO A 137 -11.67 6.29 -21.19
CA PRO A 137 -10.72 7.28 -21.71
C PRO A 137 -11.36 8.42 -22.53
N SER A 138 -12.61 8.26 -22.96
CA SER A 138 -13.34 9.28 -23.74
C SER A 138 -14.36 10.05 -22.93
N LEU A 139 -14.65 9.64 -21.68
CA LEU A 139 -15.72 10.24 -20.88
C LEU A 139 -15.36 11.69 -20.54
N ALA A 140 -16.11 12.64 -21.10
CA ALA A 140 -15.91 14.07 -20.88
C ALA A 140 -16.91 14.63 -19.85
N THR A 141 -18.15 14.14 -19.87
CA THR A 141 -19.21 14.56 -18.94
C THR A 141 -20.05 13.36 -18.52
N PHE A 142 -20.49 13.32 -17.26
CA PHE A 142 -21.33 12.22 -16.78
C PHE A 142 -22.73 12.25 -17.40
N TYR A 143 -23.36 13.42 -17.39
CA TYR A 143 -24.69 13.64 -17.98
C TYR A 143 -24.68 14.89 -18.85
N LYS A 144 -24.81 14.72 -20.17
CA LYS A 144 -24.84 15.85 -21.10
C LYS A 144 -26.16 16.59 -21.05
N GLY A 145 -26.10 17.93 -21.01
CA GLY A 145 -27.27 18.80 -21.09
C GLY A 145 -27.97 19.05 -19.74
N ILE A 146 -27.25 18.85 -18.62
CA ILE A 146 -27.74 19.09 -17.26
C ILE A 146 -26.83 20.11 -16.57
N GLU A 147 -27.42 21.09 -15.88
CA GLU A 147 -26.67 22.16 -15.20
C GLU A 147 -26.16 21.76 -13.81
N SER A 148 -26.90 20.95 -13.07
CA SER A 148 -26.51 20.49 -11.74
C SER A 148 -27.02 19.08 -11.43
N ILE A 149 -26.21 18.32 -10.70
CA ILE A 149 -26.47 16.93 -10.30
C ILE A 149 -26.28 16.78 -8.79
N GLU A 150 -27.21 16.11 -8.13
CA GLU A 150 -27.14 15.80 -6.70
C GLU A 150 -27.17 14.30 -6.42
N PHE A 151 -26.38 13.87 -5.44
CA PHE A 151 -26.26 12.49 -4.99
C PHE A 151 -26.38 12.36 -3.45
N PRO A 152 -27.58 12.54 -2.86
CA PRO A 152 -27.76 12.65 -1.41
C PRO A 152 -27.34 11.40 -0.60
N LEU A 153 -27.45 10.20 -1.20
CA LEU A 153 -27.16 8.92 -0.53
C LEU A 153 -25.86 8.26 -0.99
N LEU A 154 -25.05 8.94 -1.80
CA LEU A 154 -23.84 8.35 -2.39
C LEU A 154 -22.81 8.03 -1.31
N ARG A 155 -22.42 6.76 -1.24
CA ARG A 155 -21.48 6.21 -0.24
C ARG A 155 -20.16 5.84 -0.87
N GLU A 156 -20.18 5.36 -2.10
CA GLU A 156 -19.00 4.85 -2.78
C GLU A 156 -18.88 5.46 -4.17
N VAL A 157 -17.69 6.00 -4.44
CA VAL A 157 -17.33 6.59 -5.73
C VAL A 157 -15.98 6.06 -6.16
N CYS A 158 -15.93 5.40 -7.32
CA CYS A 158 -14.70 5.03 -7.99
C CYS A 158 -14.66 5.68 -9.37
N ILE A 159 -13.64 6.49 -9.65
CA ILE A 159 -13.51 7.20 -10.92
C ILE A 159 -12.11 7.01 -11.50
N SER A 160 -12.05 6.49 -12.71
CA SER A 160 -10.87 6.37 -13.56
C SER A 160 -11.23 6.83 -14.97
N CYS A 161 -11.24 8.15 -15.15
CA CYS A 161 -11.75 8.83 -16.34
C CYS A 161 -10.89 10.06 -16.66
N PRO A 162 -9.79 9.94 -17.40
CA PRO A 162 -8.78 11.00 -17.54
C PRO A 162 -9.30 12.30 -18.18
N LYS A 163 -10.39 12.24 -18.95
CA LYS A 163 -11.01 13.39 -19.63
C LYS A 163 -12.21 13.98 -18.89
N LEU A 164 -12.65 13.38 -17.78
CA LEU A 164 -13.85 13.83 -17.09
C LEU A 164 -13.55 15.14 -16.36
N THR A 165 -14.10 16.24 -16.86
CA THR A 165 -13.90 17.59 -16.28
C THR A 165 -14.93 17.95 -15.23
N GLY A 166 -16.01 17.18 -15.11
CA GLY A 166 -17.07 17.40 -14.13
C GLY A 166 -18.30 16.53 -14.39
N PHE A 167 -19.17 16.43 -13.38
CA PHE A 167 -20.42 15.68 -13.49
C PHE A 167 -21.50 16.42 -14.31
N ALA A 168 -21.48 17.76 -14.30
CA ALA A 168 -22.48 18.61 -14.97
C ALA A 168 -21.84 19.55 -16.00
N THR A 169 -22.65 19.99 -16.98
CA THR A 169 -22.25 20.97 -17.99
C THR A 169 -22.54 22.39 -17.53
N SER A 170 -21.61 23.09 -16.86
CA SER A 170 -21.75 24.53 -16.59
C SER A 170 -20.52 25.37 -17.00
N TYR A 171 -20.49 25.74 -18.29
CA TYR A 171 -20.13 27.03 -18.93
C TYR A 171 -18.68 27.58 -18.87
N PRO A 172 -18.31 28.52 -19.79
CA PRO A 172 -17.30 28.34 -20.82
C PRO A 172 -15.93 28.86 -20.39
N SER A 173 -14.89 28.46 -21.12
CA SER A 173 -13.56 29.06 -21.08
C SER A 173 -13.63 30.59 -21.20
N VAL A 174 -13.50 31.32 -20.09
CA VAL A 174 -13.11 32.73 -20.15
C VAL A 174 -11.59 32.74 -20.26
N ALA A 175 -11.10 32.96 -21.48
CA ALA A 175 -9.70 33.17 -21.75
C ALA A 175 -9.15 34.32 -20.90
N GLY A 176 -8.08 34.03 -20.17
CA GLY A 176 -7.28 35.02 -19.45
C GLY A 176 -7.53 35.02 -17.95
N HIS A 177 -6.85 34.13 -17.23
CA HIS A 177 -6.04 34.41 -16.03
C HIS A 177 -5.35 33.10 -15.61
N SER A 178 -4.07 33.21 -15.28
CA SER A 178 -3.04 32.15 -15.23
C SER A 178 -3.11 31.22 -14.00
N ASP A 179 -4.28 30.70 -13.66
CA ASP A 179 -4.41 29.68 -12.62
C ASP A 179 -5.22 28.50 -13.16
N ASP A 180 -4.57 27.70 -14.00
CA ASP A 180 -5.09 26.53 -14.73
C ASP A 180 -5.26 25.30 -13.81
N SER A 181 -5.65 25.50 -12.55
CA SER A 181 -5.80 24.43 -11.58
C SER A 181 -7.18 23.76 -11.72
N PHE A 182 -7.22 22.54 -12.27
CA PHE A 182 -8.44 21.72 -12.33
C PHE A 182 -8.73 21.09 -10.95
N HIS A 183 -9.97 21.21 -10.50
CA HIS A 183 -10.44 20.66 -9.21
C HIS A 183 -11.67 19.76 -9.44
N LEU A 184 -11.59 18.47 -9.07
CA LEU A 184 -12.69 17.50 -9.22
C LEU A 184 -13.91 17.83 -8.34
N PHE A 185 -13.67 18.35 -7.13
CA PHE A 185 -14.71 18.61 -6.13
C PHE A 185 -14.83 20.10 -5.77
N CYS A 186 -14.87 20.98 -6.77
CA CYS A 186 -14.95 22.43 -6.56
C CYS A 186 -16.36 23.02 -6.81
N ASN A 187 -16.91 23.71 -5.81
CA ASN A 187 -18.13 24.53 -5.90
C ASN A 187 -17.81 26.03 -6.06
N GLN A 188 -17.10 26.47 -7.10
CA GLN A 188 -16.90 27.91 -7.30
C GLN A 188 -17.94 28.55 -8.24
N LYS A 189 -18.90 29.26 -7.65
CA LYS A 189 -19.32 30.56 -8.20
C LYS A 189 -18.18 31.55 -7.94
N ARG A 190 -17.36 31.85 -8.96
CA ARG A 190 -16.60 33.12 -8.98
C ARG A 190 -17.62 34.26 -9.09
N LEU A 191 -18.07 34.82 -7.96
CA LEU A 191 -18.68 36.14 -7.94
C LEU A 191 -17.60 37.11 -8.43
N GLY A 192 -17.77 37.62 -9.65
CA GLY A 192 -16.83 38.57 -10.25
C GLY A 192 -16.54 39.74 -9.31
N ASN A 193 -15.26 40.08 -9.19
CA ASN A 193 -14.75 41.26 -8.52
C ASN A 193 -15.44 42.53 -9.05
N ARG A 194 -16.54 42.89 -8.41
CA ARG A 194 -17.25 44.18 -8.46
C ARG A 194 -18.31 44.29 -7.36
N ALA A 195 -18.78 43.17 -6.80
CA ALA A 195 -19.66 43.19 -5.62
C ALA A 195 -18.93 43.52 -4.30
N ALA A 196 -17.62 43.26 -4.22
CA ALA A 196 -16.81 43.58 -3.03
C ALA A 196 -16.47 45.07 -2.90
N ASP A 197 -16.45 45.83 -4.00
CA ASP A 197 -16.19 47.29 -3.98
C ASP A 197 -17.46 48.12 -3.69
N CYS A 198 -18.64 47.52 -3.73
CA CYS A 198 -19.90 48.17 -3.32
C CYS A 198 -20.20 48.00 -1.82
N LEU A 199 -19.48 47.12 -1.12
CA LEU A 199 -19.71 46.81 0.31
C LEU A 199 -18.92 47.71 1.28
N ALA A 200 -18.12 48.66 0.79
CA ALA A 200 -17.34 49.57 1.62
C ALA A 200 -17.89 51.00 1.74
N ARG A 201 -19.08 51.31 1.18
CA ARG A 201 -19.69 52.64 1.30
C ARG A 201 -21.20 52.58 1.49
N ASN A 202 -21.60 52.53 2.76
CA ASN A 202 -22.70 53.28 3.39
C ASN A 202 -23.36 52.42 4.46
N ALA A 203 -23.35 52.92 5.69
CA ALA A 203 -24.20 52.46 6.77
C ALA A 203 -25.67 52.50 6.35
N ILE A 204 -26.43 51.46 6.66
CA ILE A 204 -27.86 51.46 7.02
C ILE A 204 -28.15 50.10 7.68
N GLU A 205 -28.80 50.18 8.84
CA GLU A 205 -29.42 49.09 9.60
C GLU A 205 -30.53 48.40 8.77
N ASP A 206 -30.89 47.16 9.15
CA ASP A 206 -31.98 46.32 8.60
C ASP A 206 -31.75 45.63 7.26
N PHE A 207 -31.35 44.35 7.31
CA PHE A 207 -31.89 43.29 6.45
C PHE A 207 -31.89 41.95 7.22
N GLU A 208 -32.95 41.71 7.98
CA GLU A 208 -33.44 40.35 8.20
C GLU A 208 -33.91 39.78 6.86
N GLY A 209 -33.50 38.53 6.56
CA GLY A 209 -34.06 37.74 5.48
C GLY A 209 -33.27 37.78 4.17
N LEU A 210 -32.32 36.86 4.03
CA LEU A 210 -32.01 36.11 2.79
C LEU A 210 -31.17 34.88 3.16
N ASN A 211 -31.86 33.88 3.73
CA ASN A 211 -31.45 32.49 3.65
C ASN A 211 -31.47 32.07 2.17
N ILE A 212 -30.32 32.04 1.51
CA ILE A 212 -30.15 31.30 0.25
C ILE A 212 -28.84 30.51 0.31
N LEU A 213 -28.92 29.31 0.89
CA LEU A 213 -28.13 28.14 0.50
C LEU A 213 -29.07 27.26 -0.37
N PRO A 214 -28.59 26.25 -1.13
CA PRO A 214 -27.23 25.92 -1.59
C PRO A 214 -27.20 25.54 -3.10
N ASP A 215 -26.03 25.42 -3.73
CA ASP A 215 -25.88 24.61 -4.96
C ASP A 215 -24.70 23.68 -4.72
N LEU A 216 -25.01 22.51 -4.12
CA LEU A 216 -24.08 21.53 -3.56
C LEU A 216 -24.04 20.28 -4.45
N VAL A 217 -22.85 19.78 -4.78
CA VAL A 217 -22.64 18.33 -4.70
C VAL A 217 -22.29 18.03 -3.25
N THR A 218 -23.26 17.58 -2.45
CA THR A 218 -23.03 17.12 -1.07
C THR A 218 -22.50 15.70 -1.09
N PHE A 219 -21.19 15.52 -0.96
CA PHE A 219 -20.59 14.21 -0.63
C PHE A 219 -20.63 13.92 0.89
N GLY A 220 -21.51 14.57 1.66
CA GLY A 220 -21.61 14.40 3.11
C GLY A 220 -22.06 12.99 3.57
N SER A 221 -22.41 12.11 2.62
CA SER A 221 -22.70 10.69 2.84
C SER A 221 -21.58 9.75 2.40
N LEU A 222 -20.53 10.29 1.75
CA LEU A 222 -19.47 9.51 1.13
C LEU A 222 -18.61 8.81 2.18
N GLN A 223 -18.45 7.50 2.02
CA GLN A 223 -17.70 6.59 2.90
C GLN A 223 -16.43 6.08 2.22
N ALA A 224 -16.44 5.91 0.89
CA ALA A 224 -15.30 5.46 0.12
C ALA A 224 -15.14 6.29 -1.16
N LEU A 225 -13.92 6.76 -1.39
CA LEU A 225 -13.55 7.50 -2.59
C LEU A 225 -12.29 6.90 -3.21
N GLU A 226 -12.37 6.56 -4.48
CA GLU A 226 -11.27 6.04 -5.27
C GLU A 226 -11.12 6.85 -6.56
N ILE A 227 -9.90 7.34 -6.80
CA ILE A 227 -9.57 8.15 -7.97
C ILE A 227 -8.35 7.53 -8.64
N ARG A 228 -8.45 7.20 -9.93
CA ARG A 228 -7.33 6.63 -10.69
C ARG A 228 -7.05 7.36 -11.99
N GLU A 229 -5.80 7.34 -12.43
CA GLU A 229 -5.38 7.73 -13.80
C GLU A 229 -5.75 9.17 -14.19
N TYR A 230 -5.70 10.11 -13.23
CA TYR A 230 -5.93 11.54 -13.50
C TYR A 230 -4.61 12.30 -13.65
N GLU A 231 -4.17 12.46 -14.90
CA GLU A 231 -2.88 13.11 -15.20
C GLU A 231 -2.92 14.64 -15.10
N ASN A 232 -4.09 15.29 -15.22
CA ASN A 232 -4.20 16.77 -15.32
C ASN A 232 -4.73 17.45 -14.05
N ILE A 233 -4.91 16.71 -12.96
CA ILE A 233 -5.46 17.27 -11.73
C ILE A 233 -4.33 17.67 -10.80
N SER A 234 -4.24 18.97 -10.52
CA SER A 234 -3.25 19.51 -9.59
C SER A 234 -3.73 19.45 -8.14
N ASN A 235 -5.03 19.54 -7.89
CA ASN A 235 -5.63 19.52 -6.55
C ASN A 235 -7.00 18.82 -6.57
N LEU A 236 -7.25 17.89 -5.65
CA LEU A 236 -8.57 17.25 -5.53
C LEU A 236 -9.62 18.15 -4.89
N TRP A 237 -9.18 18.94 -3.91
CA TRP A 237 -10.06 19.72 -3.05
C TRP A 237 -9.97 21.22 -3.38
N CYS A 238 -11.02 21.95 -3.01
CA CYS A 238 -10.97 23.41 -2.92
C CYS A 238 -10.17 23.84 -1.69
N HIS A 239 -9.51 25.00 -1.75
CA HIS A 239 -8.82 25.61 -0.60
C HIS A 239 -9.75 25.95 0.58
N GLN A 240 -11.07 25.93 0.38
CA GLN A 240 -12.09 26.21 1.39
C GLN A 240 -13.12 25.09 1.39
N ILE A 241 -13.07 24.22 2.38
CA ILE A 241 -14.12 23.20 2.57
C ILE A 241 -15.43 23.93 2.91
N PRO A 242 -16.56 23.60 2.24
CA PRO A 242 -17.85 24.28 2.48
C PRO A 242 -18.34 24.19 3.93
N SER A 243 -18.03 23.09 4.62
CA SER A 243 -18.33 22.87 6.04
C SER A 243 -17.38 21.83 6.63
N ALA A 244 -17.18 21.86 7.96
CA ALA A 244 -16.37 20.87 8.67
C ALA A 244 -16.88 19.42 8.45
N ASP A 245 -18.17 19.27 8.18
CA ASP A 245 -18.83 17.97 8.03
C ASP A 245 -18.71 17.36 6.62
N PHE A 246 -18.10 18.05 5.66
CA PHE A 246 -18.15 17.66 4.23
C PHE A 246 -17.56 16.28 3.94
N PHE A 247 -16.48 15.89 4.64
CA PHE A 247 -15.88 14.55 4.57
C PHE A 247 -15.97 13.80 5.90
N SER A 248 -16.90 14.21 6.78
CA SER A 248 -17.00 13.63 8.12
C SER A 248 -17.28 12.13 8.10
N LYS A 249 -17.90 11.57 7.05
CA LYS A 249 -18.20 10.14 6.94
C LYS A 249 -17.19 9.33 6.10
N LEU A 250 -16.18 9.98 5.52
CA LEU A 250 -15.23 9.30 4.65
C LEU A 250 -14.36 8.36 5.49
N GLU A 251 -14.40 7.07 5.18
CA GLU A 251 -13.63 6.02 5.85
C GLU A 251 -12.45 5.54 5.00
N ASN A 252 -12.60 5.51 3.67
CA ASN A 252 -11.59 4.99 2.74
C ASN A 252 -11.29 6.02 1.65
N LEU A 253 -10.00 6.32 1.44
CA LEU A 253 -9.53 7.14 0.33
C LEU A 253 -8.38 6.44 -0.39
N THR A 254 -8.56 6.21 -1.68
CA THR A 254 -7.56 5.57 -2.54
C THR A 254 -7.27 6.44 -3.76
N ILE A 255 -6.01 6.84 -3.95
CA ILE A 255 -5.54 7.64 -5.08
C ILE A 255 -4.48 6.84 -5.84
N VAL A 256 -4.70 6.58 -7.14
CA VAL A 256 -3.82 5.72 -7.96
C VAL A 256 -3.45 6.44 -9.26
N ASP A 257 -2.20 6.37 -9.70
CA ASP A 257 -1.77 6.88 -11.02
C ASP A 257 -2.18 8.35 -11.29
N CYS A 258 -2.24 9.20 -10.26
CA CYS A 258 -2.61 10.62 -10.41
C CYS A 258 -1.36 11.48 -10.57
N GLY A 259 -0.97 11.72 -11.83
CA GLY A 259 0.33 12.24 -12.20
C GLY A 259 0.61 13.71 -11.84
N SER A 260 -0.40 14.57 -11.68
CA SER A 260 -0.21 16.01 -11.43
C SER A 260 -0.40 16.47 -9.98
N ILE A 261 -0.87 15.59 -9.08
CA ILE A 261 -1.16 15.96 -7.70
C ILE A 261 0.16 16.13 -6.95
N ARG A 262 0.47 17.37 -6.53
CA ARG A 262 1.69 17.69 -5.76
C ARG A 262 1.48 17.60 -4.26
N THR A 263 0.29 17.98 -3.81
CA THR A 263 -0.16 17.95 -2.42
C THR A 263 -1.59 17.45 -2.36
N LEU A 264 -1.86 16.46 -1.51
CA LEU A 264 -3.20 15.87 -1.40
C LEU A 264 -4.08 16.67 -0.45
N PHE A 265 -3.58 17.10 0.71
CA PHE A 265 -4.37 17.78 1.74
C PHE A 265 -3.74 19.08 2.21
N THR A 266 -4.57 20.03 2.63
CA THR A 266 -4.16 21.05 3.60
C THR A 266 -4.29 20.50 5.02
N SER A 267 -3.62 21.12 5.99
CA SER A 267 -3.77 20.74 7.42
C SER A 267 -5.23 20.81 7.90
N SER A 268 -5.99 21.79 7.42
CA SER A 268 -7.41 21.95 7.74
C SER A 268 -8.28 20.81 7.20
N ILE A 269 -7.99 20.30 6.00
CA ILE A 269 -8.71 19.13 5.46
C ILE A 269 -8.33 17.87 6.25
N ALA A 270 -7.03 17.65 6.49
CA ALA A 270 -6.55 16.51 7.26
C ALA A 270 -7.13 16.44 8.69
N ALA A 271 -7.35 17.60 9.33
CA ALA A 271 -7.96 17.68 10.66
C ALA A 271 -9.48 17.36 10.67
N ASN A 272 -10.19 17.57 9.55
CA ASN A 272 -11.64 17.31 9.45
C ASN A 272 -11.97 15.89 8.98
N LEU A 273 -10.98 15.12 8.53
CA LEU A 273 -11.12 13.71 8.13
C LEU A 273 -11.13 12.79 9.37
N VAL A 274 -12.12 13.02 10.24
CA VAL A 274 -12.19 12.41 11.58
C VAL A 274 -12.52 10.92 11.57
N ASN A 275 -13.16 10.41 10.51
CA ASN A 275 -13.54 9.00 10.37
C ASN A 275 -12.72 8.25 9.32
N LEU A 276 -11.71 8.88 8.72
CA LEU A 276 -10.86 8.23 7.72
C LEU A 276 -10.04 7.12 8.40
N LYS A 277 -10.24 5.87 7.97
CA LYS A 277 -9.58 4.66 8.47
C LYS A 277 -8.46 4.19 7.55
N ASN A 278 -8.66 4.28 6.23
CA ASN A 278 -7.71 3.79 5.24
C ASN A 278 -7.35 4.92 4.27
N LEU A 279 -6.05 5.20 4.15
CA LEU A 279 -5.49 6.11 3.16
C LEU A 279 -4.47 5.39 2.31
N GLU A 280 -4.73 5.33 1.01
CA GLU A 280 -3.91 4.62 0.03
C GLU A 280 -3.52 5.56 -1.10
N ILE A 281 -2.22 5.68 -1.37
CA ILE A 281 -1.69 6.49 -2.46
C ILE A 281 -0.67 5.67 -3.23
N TRP A 282 -0.94 5.48 -4.52
CA TRP A 282 -0.18 4.60 -5.40
C TRP A 282 0.24 5.34 -6.67
N ARG A 283 1.51 5.24 -7.07
CA ARG A 283 1.99 5.66 -8.41
C ARG A 283 1.68 7.13 -8.78
N CYS A 284 1.67 8.04 -7.80
CA CYS A 284 1.44 9.48 -8.01
C CYS A 284 2.77 10.24 -8.14
N ASN A 285 3.27 10.34 -9.37
CA ASN A 285 4.66 10.71 -9.65
C ASN A 285 5.07 12.13 -9.25
N GLU A 286 4.19 13.14 -9.35
CA GLU A 286 4.51 14.53 -8.96
C GLU A 286 4.25 14.82 -7.48
N MET A 287 3.77 13.84 -6.70
CA MET A 287 3.44 14.05 -5.30
C MET A 287 4.70 14.36 -4.50
N GLY A 288 4.83 15.59 -4.03
CA GLY A 288 5.95 16.02 -3.20
C GLY A 288 5.67 15.86 -1.71
N LYS A 289 4.42 16.08 -1.30
CA LYS A 289 3.94 15.93 0.08
C LYS A 289 2.51 15.41 0.09
N VAL A 290 2.13 14.60 1.08
CA VAL A 290 0.71 14.23 1.25
C VAL A 290 -0.06 15.40 1.85
N ILE A 291 0.49 16.03 2.88
CA ILE A 291 -0.05 17.25 3.50
C ILE A 291 0.85 18.44 3.19
N GLY A 292 0.28 19.48 2.58
CA GLY A 292 0.96 20.72 2.25
C GLY A 292 1.42 21.52 3.47
N ASP A 293 2.36 22.44 3.25
CA ASP A 293 2.88 23.31 4.30
C ASP A 293 1.85 24.35 4.74
N ASN A 294 1.80 24.66 6.04
CA ASN A 294 1.07 25.82 6.53
C ASN A 294 1.93 27.08 6.39
N GLU A 295 1.36 28.16 5.83
CA GLU A 295 2.03 29.47 5.73
C GLU A 295 2.19 30.12 7.13
N GLU A 296 1.29 29.81 8.07
CA GLU A 296 1.30 30.31 9.43
C GLU A 296 2.04 29.34 10.36
N ASN A 297 3.36 29.55 10.51
CA ASN A 297 4.26 28.79 11.38
C ASN A 297 3.99 28.98 12.89
N VAL A 298 2.74 28.95 13.35
CA VAL A 298 2.37 29.06 14.77
C VAL A 298 2.07 27.69 15.33
N CYS A 299 3.06 27.11 16.01
CA CYS A 299 2.99 25.82 16.70
C CYS A 299 2.68 26.06 18.18
N ASP A 300 1.40 26.16 18.54
CA ASP A 300 1.02 26.30 19.96
C ASP A 300 0.77 24.96 20.66
N ASN A 301 0.46 23.87 19.94
CA ASN A 301 0.27 22.52 20.47
C ASN A 301 0.37 21.43 19.37
N SER A 302 0.52 20.16 19.76
CA SER A 302 0.45 18.99 18.86
C SER A 302 -0.89 18.96 18.10
N GLN A 303 -0.87 18.76 16.77
CA GLN A 303 -2.11 18.67 16.00
C GLN A 303 -2.51 17.21 15.81
N LEU A 304 -3.76 16.95 16.18
CA LEU A 304 -4.47 15.73 15.88
C LEU A 304 -4.92 15.79 14.41
N MET A 305 -4.34 14.94 13.58
CA MET A 305 -4.77 14.73 12.19
C MET A 305 -5.22 13.29 12.04
N PHE A 306 -6.21 13.05 11.19
CA PHE A 306 -6.74 11.71 10.93
C PHE A 306 -6.90 10.84 12.20
N PRO A 307 -7.71 11.28 13.19
CA PRO A 307 -7.79 10.63 14.50
C PRO A 307 -8.21 9.14 14.45
N SER A 308 -8.87 8.72 13.38
CA SER A 308 -9.34 7.35 13.17
C SER A 308 -8.52 6.56 12.13
N LEU A 309 -7.41 7.10 11.62
CA LEU A 309 -6.62 6.42 10.60
C LEU A 309 -5.99 5.16 11.18
N GLU A 310 -6.27 4.01 10.57
CA GLU A 310 -5.79 2.70 10.98
C GLU A 310 -4.70 2.19 10.04
N ARG A 311 -4.82 2.43 8.72
CA ARG A 311 -3.86 1.98 7.71
C ARG A 311 -3.46 3.09 6.75
N LEU A 312 -2.16 3.19 6.48
CA LEU A 312 -1.57 4.15 5.56
C LEU A 312 -0.64 3.44 4.57
N TYR A 313 -0.93 3.53 3.28
CA TYR A 313 -0.10 2.98 2.20
C TYR A 313 0.38 4.09 1.27
N LEU A 314 1.70 4.21 1.11
CA LEU A 314 2.38 5.17 0.23
C LEU A 314 3.31 4.40 -0.70
N ILE A 315 2.86 4.11 -1.91
CA ILE A 315 3.53 3.13 -2.78
C ILE A 315 3.88 3.74 -4.14
N SER A 316 5.13 3.56 -4.58
CA SER A 316 5.65 4.08 -5.84
C SER A 316 5.45 5.58 -6.00
N LEU A 317 5.96 6.38 -5.05
CA LEU A 317 5.86 7.84 -5.03
C LEU A 317 7.25 8.48 -5.21
N PRO A 318 7.77 8.56 -6.46
CA PRO A 318 9.17 8.91 -6.72
C PRO A 318 9.59 10.32 -6.29
N ASN A 319 8.65 11.28 -6.20
CA ASN A 319 8.93 12.64 -5.76
C ASN A 319 8.53 12.95 -4.32
N LEU A 320 7.97 11.98 -3.57
CA LEU A 320 7.52 12.21 -2.21
C LEU A 320 8.74 12.51 -1.34
N VAL A 321 8.76 13.68 -0.70
CA VAL A 321 9.85 14.09 0.21
C VAL A 321 9.47 13.80 1.66
N ASN A 322 8.23 14.09 2.04
CA ASN A 322 7.68 13.77 3.36
C ASN A 322 6.16 13.60 3.33
N PHE A 323 5.61 12.86 4.30
CA PHE A 323 4.15 12.75 4.47
C PHE A 323 3.56 14.11 4.84
N CYS A 324 4.19 14.82 5.78
CA CYS A 324 3.85 16.21 6.09
C CYS A 324 5.11 17.08 6.27
N GLY A 325 5.09 18.28 5.69
CA GLY A 325 6.21 19.24 5.82
C GLY A 325 6.23 19.98 7.15
N TRP A 326 5.37 19.60 8.10
CA TRP A 326 5.21 20.32 9.35
C TRP A 326 6.26 19.96 10.39
N ARG A 327 6.80 20.99 11.04
CA ARG A 327 7.80 20.90 12.11
C ARG A 327 7.23 20.60 13.50
N CYS A 328 5.90 20.62 13.66
CA CYS A 328 5.20 20.33 14.92
C CYS A 328 5.06 18.82 15.18
N ALA A 329 4.68 18.45 16.40
CA ALA A 329 4.30 17.08 16.71
C ALA A 329 2.99 16.67 16.01
N LEU A 330 3.06 15.62 15.19
CA LEU A 330 1.94 14.97 14.50
C LEU A 330 1.42 13.80 15.35
N GLN A 331 0.12 13.77 15.62
CA GLN A 331 -0.52 12.68 16.35
C GLN A 331 -1.45 11.89 15.43
N LEU A 332 -1.18 10.60 15.27
CA LEU A 332 -2.01 9.62 14.55
C LEU A 332 -2.42 8.51 15.54
N PRO A 333 -3.40 8.76 16.44
CA PRO A 333 -3.63 7.94 17.63
C PRO A 333 -4.20 6.54 17.36
N SER A 334 -4.74 6.30 16.17
CA SER A 334 -5.38 5.03 15.81
C SER A 334 -4.57 4.19 14.81
N LEU A 335 -3.42 4.70 14.34
CA LEU A 335 -2.66 4.08 13.27
C LEU A 335 -2.06 2.77 13.72
N ARG A 336 -2.38 1.68 12.99
CA ARG A 336 -1.92 0.32 13.24
C ARG A 336 -0.91 -0.15 12.21
N GLU A 337 -1.04 0.30 10.97
CA GLU A 337 -0.18 -0.16 9.88
C GLU A 337 0.27 1.01 9.01
N ILE A 338 1.57 1.06 8.74
CA ILE A 338 2.17 1.93 7.72
C ILE A 338 2.90 1.04 6.72
N SER A 339 2.71 1.31 5.43
CA SER A 339 3.55 0.76 4.37
C SER A 339 4.00 1.89 3.45
N ILE A 340 5.32 2.02 3.30
CA ILE A 340 5.96 2.97 2.40
C ILE A 340 6.85 2.16 1.48
N ASP A 341 6.54 2.08 0.20
CA ASP A 341 7.34 1.31 -0.76
C ASP A 341 7.64 2.16 -1.98
N ASP A 342 8.84 2.02 -2.53
CA ASP A 342 9.27 2.69 -3.77
C ASP A 342 9.09 4.22 -3.71
N CYS A 343 9.59 4.84 -2.64
CA CYS A 343 9.58 6.28 -2.40
C CYS A 343 11.02 6.84 -2.24
N PRO A 344 11.86 6.80 -3.29
CA PRO A 344 13.31 7.04 -3.20
C PRO A 344 13.71 8.45 -2.72
N ARG A 345 12.85 9.45 -2.91
CA ARG A 345 13.14 10.84 -2.49
C ARG A 345 12.71 11.17 -1.07
N MET A 346 12.02 10.25 -0.39
CA MET A 346 11.47 10.50 0.92
C MET A 346 12.61 10.55 1.94
N ASP A 347 12.80 11.70 2.61
CA ASP A 347 13.89 11.87 3.59
C ASP A 347 13.43 11.69 5.04
N SER A 348 12.16 11.96 5.27
CA SER A 348 11.52 11.96 6.58
C SER A 348 10.02 11.72 6.45
N PHE A 349 9.40 11.11 7.45
CA PHE A 349 7.92 11.03 7.48
C PHE A 349 7.31 12.39 7.82
N THR A 350 7.83 13.03 8.86
CA THR A 350 7.45 14.38 9.29
C THR A 350 8.71 15.11 9.74
N MET A 351 8.71 16.45 9.64
CA MET A 351 9.79 17.29 10.15
C MET A 351 9.75 17.45 11.68
N GLY A 352 8.63 17.08 12.32
CA GLY A 352 8.45 17.11 13.76
C GLY A 352 8.50 15.74 14.45
N SER A 353 7.79 15.61 15.57
CA SER A 353 7.65 14.37 16.34
C SER A 353 6.43 13.60 15.86
N LEU A 354 6.51 12.29 15.61
CA LEU A 354 5.33 11.46 15.29
C LEU A 354 4.91 10.60 16.47
N THR A 355 3.65 10.69 16.91
CA THR A 355 3.07 9.86 17.97
C THR A 355 1.97 8.94 17.42
N THR A 356 2.20 7.63 17.53
CA THR A 356 1.37 6.55 16.97
C THR A 356 1.24 5.38 17.99
N PRO A 357 0.43 5.54 19.05
CA PRO A 357 0.40 4.63 20.20
C PRO A 357 -0.13 3.23 19.90
N LYS A 358 -0.84 3.04 18.77
CA LYS A 358 -1.43 1.75 18.35
C LYS A 358 -0.70 1.09 17.17
N LEU A 359 0.48 1.57 16.80
CA LEU A 359 1.19 1.10 15.60
C LEU A 359 1.73 -0.31 15.81
N GLU A 360 1.30 -1.25 14.97
CA GLU A 360 1.55 -2.70 15.03
C GLU A 360 2.39 -3.23 13.84
N SER A 361 2.58 -2.43 12.79
CA SER A 361 3.34 -2.84 11.59
C SER A 361 3.86 -1.63 10.81
N ILE A 362 5.11 -1.70 10.31
CA ILE A 362 5.73 -0.63 9.50
C ILE A 362 6.59 -1.23 8.37
N ASN A 363 6.01 -1.44 7.20
CA ASN A 363 6.74 -1.93 6.03
C ASN A 363 7.40 -0.76 5.26
N ILE A 364 8.70 -0.85 4.93
CA ILE A 364 9.46 0.24 4.28
C ILE A 364 10.40 -0.29 3.19
N GLY A 365 9.91 -0.33 1.96
CA GLY A 365 10.66 -0.78 0.78
C GLY A 365 11.19 0.37 -0.07
N LYS A 366 12.38 0.21 -0.68
CA LYS A 366 12.88 1.08 -1.76
C LYS A 366 12.80 2.58 -1.44
N CYS A 367 13.25 2.98 -0.24
CA CYS A 367 13.25 4.36 0.26
C CYS A 367 14.67 4.82 0.60
N GLU A 368 15.52 5.04 -0.41
CA GLU A 368 16.97 5.31 -0.26
C GLU A 368 17.31 6.47 0.69
N LYS A 369 16.52 7.55 0.67
CA LYS A 369 16.80 8.76 1.46
C LYS A 369 16.17 8.77 2.85
N LEU A 370 15.37 7.76 3.20
CA LEU A 370 14.56 7.78 4.41
C LEU A 370 15.42 7.50 5.63
N HIS A 371 16.12 8.53 6.10
CA HIS A 371 17.03 8.46 7.24
C HIS A 371 16.33 8.73 8.57
N ASN A 372 15.09 9.22 8.54
CA ASN A 372 14.40 9.70 9.73
C ASN A 372 12.93 9.27 9.77
N LEU A 373 12.67 8.14 10.42
CA LEU A 373 11.39 7.86 11.06
C LEU A 373 11.49 8.35 12.50
N SER A 374 11.21 9.62 12.73
CA SER A 374 11.14 10.21 14.07
C SER A 374 9.88 9.68 14.79
N LEU A 375 9.87 8.40 15.13
CA LEU A 375 8.81 7.73 15.88
C LEU A 375 8.99 8.04 17.36
N VAL A 376 8.75 9.29 17.73
CA VAL A 376 8.67 9.72 19.12
C VAL A 376 7.24 9.45 19.60
N GLY A 377 6.96 8.19 19.95
CA GLY A 377 5.64 7.86 20.49
C GLY A 377 5.13 6.44 20.38
N PHE A 378 5.98 5.40 20.38
CA PHE A 378 5.50 4.06 20.78
C PHE A 378 4.99 4.06 22.24
N ALA A 379 5.31 5.10 23.02
CA ALA A 379 4.79 5.31 24.35
C ALA A 379 3.25 5.30 24.34
N THR A 380 2.68 4.31 25.04
CA THR A 380 1.30 4.21 25.57
C THR A 380 0.28 3.28 24.90
N SER A 381 0.63 2.09 24.41
CA SER A 381 -0.22 0.90 24.65
C SER A 381 0.48 -0.42 24.30
N SER A 382 0.11 -1.46 25.04
CA SER A 382 0.66 -2.83 25.03
C SER A 382 0.59 -3.55 23.68
N GLY A 383 1.55 -4.44 23.40
CA GLY A 383 1.31 -5.55 22.47
C GLY A 383 2.02 -5.51 21.13
N ASN A 384 2.77 -4.45 20.81
CA ASN A 384 3.01 -4.13 19.40
C ASN A 384 4.17 -4.95 18.80
N ASN A 385 3.88 -5.54 17.64
CA ASN A 385 4.89 -6.02 16.70
C ASN A 385 5.32 -4.85 15.78
N LEU A 386 6.46 -4.95 15.11
CA LEU A 386 6.96 -3.98 14.15
C LEU A 386 7.72 -4.75 13.10
N SER A 387 7.16 -4.95 11.90
CA SER A 387 7.85 -5.60 10.79
C SER A 387 8.35 -4.58 9.78
N VAL A 388 9.66 -4.49 9.55
CA VAL A 388 10.35 -3.57 8.62
C VAL A 388 10.91 -4.38 7.45
N ALA A 389 10.55 -4.07 6.20
CA ALA A 389 11.09 -4.79 5.05
C ALA A 389 11.41 -3.90 3.85
N GLY A 390 12.55 -4.07 3.17
CA GLY A 390 12.90 -3.21 2.03
C GLY A 390 14.24 -3.36 1.33
N HIS A 391 14.29 -3.05 0.04
CA HIS A 391 15.53 -3.03 -0.77
C HIS A 391 16.14 -1.61 -0.78
N SER A 392 17.44 -1.45 -0.50
CA SER A 392 18.16 -0.17 -0.63
C SER A 392 19.53 -0.38 -1.28
N ASP A 393 20.08 0.59 -2.01
CA ASP A 393 21.35 0.44 -2.75
C ASP A 393 22.61 0.92 -1.98
N ASP A 394 22.46 1.48 -0.78
CA ASP A 394 23.53 2.13 -0.02
C ASP A 394 23.68 1.52 1.40
N SER A 395 24.90 1.51 1.94
CA SER A 395 25.19 1.03 3.31
C SER A 395 24.68 1.99 4.39
N PHE A 396 23.63 1.59 5.13
CA PHE A 396 22.99 2.43 6.15
C PHE A 396 23.07 1.88 7.58
N HIS A 397 22.88 2.79 8.56
CA HIS A 397 22.50 2.46 9.92
C HIS A 397 21.02 2.83 10.17
N LEU A 398 20.13 1.85 10.39
CA LEU A 398 18.68 2.08 10.47
C LEU A 398 18.24 2.96 11.66
N PHE A 399 18.93 2.90 12.80
CA PHE A 399 18.42 3.46 14.06
C PHE A 399 19.28 4.59 14.70
N CYS A 400 19.91 5.47 13.91
CA CYS A 400 20.97 6.40 14.37
C CYS A 400 20.72 7.88 14.66
N HIS A 401 19.51 8.24 15.08
CA HIS A 401 19.28 9.58 15.64
C HIS A 401 18.88 9.53 17.12
N GLN A 402 19.51 10.40 17.93
CA GLN A 402 19.45 10.54 19.40
C GLN A 402 18.05 10.77 20.02
N LYS A 403 16.96 10.54 19.28
CA LYS A 403 15.58 10.74 19.71
C LYS A 403 14.65 9.53 19.46
N VAL A 404 15.12 8.47 18.82
CA VAL A 404 14.34 7.23 18.64
C VAL A 404 14.36 6.43 19.95
N THR A 405 13.21 5.96 20.44
CA THR A 405 13.15 5.05 21.60
C THR A 405 12.13 3.94 21.32
N PHE A 406 12.51 2.67 21.52
CA PHE A 406 11.61 1.50 21.39
C PHE A 406 11.01 1.07 22.74
N GLY A 407 10.88 1.98 23.70
CA GLY A 407 10.60 1.67 25.11
C GLY A 407 9.29 0.92 25.41
N SER A 408 8.48 0.59 24.41
CA SER A 408 7.25 -0.19 24.54
C SER A 408 7.04 -1.26 23.45
N LEU A 409 7.95 -1.37 22.48
CA LEU A 409 7.85 -2.36 21.41
C LEU A 409 8.10 -3.76 21.97
N GLN A 410 7.25 -4.74 21.64
CA GLN A 410 7.40 -6.13 22.11
C GLN A 410 7.99 -7.05 21.06
N THR A 411 7.67 -6.87 19.78
CA THR A 411 8.29 -7.63 18.70
C THR A 411 8.84 -6.69 17.63
N LEU A 412 10.07 -6.92 17.19
CA LEU A 412 10.67 -6.29 16.02
C LEU A 412 10.97 -7.39 15.00
N GLU A 413 10.46 -7.29 13.79
CA GLU A 413 10.78 -8.16 12.67
C GLU A 413 11.42 -7.29 11.57
N ILE A 414 12.53 -7.72 11.00
CA ILE A 414 13.22 -7.04 9.89
C ILE A 414 13.38 -8.07 8.79
N GLN A 415 12.82 -7.84 7.61
CA GLN A 415 12.77 -8.83 6.53
C GLN A 415 13.29 -8.25 5.20
N LYS A 416 13.95 -9.04 4.35
CA LYS A 416 14.25 -8.69 2.94
C LYS A 416 14.99 -7.36 2.80
N TYR A 417 15.95 -7.12 3.68
CA TYR A 417 16.71 -5.87 3.71
C TYR A 417 18.08 -6.00 3.05
N GLU A 418 18.15 -5.53 1.81
CA GLU A 418 19.38 -5.50 1.01
C GLU A 418 20.16 -4.21 1.31
N ASN A 419 21.47 -4.35 1.60
CA ASN A 419 22.47 -3.31 1.86
C ASN A 419 22.52 -2.64 3.25
N ILE A 420 21.89 -3.17 4.29
CA ILE A 420 22.21 -2.72 5.67
C ILE A 420 23.47 -3.42 6.19
N SER A 421 24.52 -2.67 6.49
CA SER A 421 25.74 -3.21 7.11
C SER A 421 25.65 -3.27 8.65
N ASN A 422 24.84 -2.41 9.28
CA ASN A 422 24.63 -2.35 10.73
C ASN A 422 23.22 -1.85 11.07
N LEU A 423 22.49 -2.53 11.95
CA LEU A 423 21.16 -2.06 12.39
C LEU A 423 21.24 -0.91 13.39
N TRP A 424 22.23 -0.95 14.26
CA TRP A 424 22.33 -0.13 15.46
C TRP A 424 23.45 0.89 15.38
N CYS A 425 23.46 1.79 16.35
CA CYS A 425 24.49 2.79 16.53
C CYS A 425 25.45 2.36 17.61
N HIS A 426 26.70 2.79 17.48
CA HIS A 426 27.71 2.61 18.51
C HIS A 426 27.35 3.27 19.86
N GLN A 427 26.37 4.17 19.90
CA GLN A 427 25.92 4.84 21.13
C GLN A 427 24.40 4.73 21.30
N ILE A 428 23.98 3.93 22.27
CA ILE A 428 22.57 3.83 22.67
C ILE A 428 22.23 5.03 23.57
N PRO A 429 21.18 5.82 23.27
CA PRO A 429 20.87 7.05 24.00
C PRO A 429 20.45 6.85 25.47
N SER A 430 19.80 5.73 25.81
CA SER A 430 19.34 5.43 27.17
C SER A 430 19.10 3.93 27.39
N ALA A 431 19.15 3.47 28.64
CA ALA A 431 18.87 2.07 28.98
C ALA A 431 17.44 1.62 28.62
N ASP A 432 16.50 2.56 28.52
CA ASP A 432 15.10 2.30 28.14
C ASP A 432 14.92 2.13 26.62
N PHE A 433 16.00 2.21 25.82
CA PHE A 433 15.93 2.16 24.37
C PHE A 433 15.27 0.89 23.83
N PHE A 434 15.50 -0.27 24.47
CA PHE A 434 14.88 -1.57 24.14
C PHE A 434 13.82 -2.03 25.16
N GLY A 435 13.30 -1.11 25.98
CA GLY A 435 12.74 -1.40 27.31
C GLY A 435 11.64 -2.47 27.43
N LYS A 436 10.96 -2.89 26.35
CA LYS A 436 9.98 -3.99 26.37
C LYS A 436 10.15 -5.03 25.26
N LEU A 437 11.25 -5.01 24.51
CA LEU A 437 11.42 -5.89 23.36
C LEU A 437 11.55 -7.34 23.85
N GLU A 438 10.59 -8.18 23.51
CA GLU A 438 10.50 -9.60 23.87
C GLU A 438 10.87 -10.52 22.69
N LYS A 439 10.63 -10.10 21.45
CA LYS A 439 10.97 -10.86 20.25
C LYS A 439 11.71 -10.00 19.23
N LEU A 440 12.78 -10.53 18.65
CA LEU A 440 13.46 -9.97 17.48
C LEU A 440 13.55 -11.03 16.39
N LYS A 441 13.06 -10.74 15.19
CA LYS A 441 13.21 -11.57 14.00
C LYS A 441 13.97 -10.81 12.92
N ILE A 442 14.99 -11.42 12.33
CA ILE A 442 15.73 -10.91 11.17
C ILE A 442 15.63 -11.98 10.08
N GLU A 443 15.15 -11.65 8.88
CA GLU A 443 14.91 -12.62 7.80
C GLU A 443 15.38 -12.04 6.46
N GLU A 444 16.07 -12.81 5.61
CA GLU A 444 16.47 -12.36 4.26
C GLU A 444 17.24 -11.01 4.26
N CYS A 445 18.09 -10.74 5.26
CA CYS A 445 18.86 -9.50 5.41
C CYS A 445 20.34 -9.72 5.07
N ASP A 446 20.62 -9.88 3.78
CA ASP A 446 21.87 -10.44 3.29
C ASP A 446 23.11 -9.59 3.51
N SER A 447 23.00 -8.29 3.79
CA SER A 447 24.18 -7.42 3.94
C SER A 447 24.67 -7.27 5.39
N ILE A 448 23.92 -7.77 6.37
CA ILE A 448 24.26 -7.66 7.78
C ILE A 448 25.34 -8.68 8.11
N ARG A 449 26.58 -8.22 8.28
CA ARG A 449 27.71 -9.08 8.70
C ARG A 449 27.77 -9.31 10.21
N THR A 450 27.27 -8.34 10.97
CA THR A 450 27.25 -8.38 12.44
C THR A 450 25.98 -7.72 12.94
N LEU A 451 25.18 -8.47 13.70
CA LEU A 451 23.87 -7.98 14.13
C LEU A 451 23.96 -7.03 15.33
N PHE A 452 24.80 -7.36 16.30
CA PHE A 452 24.98 -6.58 17.53
C PHE A 452 26.46 -6.36 17.83
N THR A 453 26.78 -5.25 18.49
CA THR A 453 27.96 -5.23 19.36
C THR A 453 27.55 -5.72 20.76
N SER A 454 28.52 -6.22 21.50
CA SER A 454 28.40 -6.59 22.92
C SER A 454 27.71 -5.54 23.78
N SER A 455 28.04 -4.26 23.61
CA SER A 455 27.40 -3.16 24.33
C SER A 455 25.90 -3.11 24.05
N ILE A 456 25.47 -3.30 22.81
CA ILE A 456 24.05 -3.30 22.42
C ILE A 456 23.33 -4.53 22.97
N ALA A 457 23.96 -5.71 22.86
CA ALA A 457 23.41 -6.98 23.37
C ALA A 457 23.12 -6.92 24.88
N ALA A 458 23.93 -6.17 25.64
CA ALA A 458 23.72 -5.97 27.08
C ALA A 458 22.46 -5.15 27.43
N TYR A 459 21.96 -4.31 26.52
CA TYR A 459 20.74 -3.51 26.75
C TYR A 459 19.44 -4.26 26.41
N LEU A 460 19.52 -5.41 25.73
CA LEU A 460 18.38 -6.22 25.32
C LEU A 460 17.92 -7.14 26.47
N VAL A 461 17.58 -6.54 27.62
CA VAL A 461 17.34 -7.26 28.89
C VAL A 461 16.02 -8.03 28.94
N ASN A 462 15.03 -7.66 28.12
CA ASN A 462 13.71 -8.28 28.08
C ASN A 462 13.51 -9.23 26.89
N LEU A 463 14.53 -9.39 26.04
CA LEU A 463 14.44 -10.21 24.84
C LEU A 463 14.31 -11.68 25.24
N LYS A 464 13.21 -12.32 24.86
CA LYS A 464 12.88 -13.73 25.11
C LYS A 464 13.11 -14.61 23.88
N LYS A 465 12.91 -14.07 22.68
CA LYS A 465 13.07 -14.82 21.43
C LYS A 465 13.90 -14.05 20.41
N LEU A 466 14.91 -14.71 19.84
CA LEU A 466 15.72 -14.21 18.74
C LEU A 466 15.65 -15.20 17.56
N GLU A 467 15.13 -14.75 16.43
CA GLU A 467 15.01 -15.51 15.17
C GLU A 467 15.89 -14.82 14.11
N ILE A 468 16.81 -15.54 13.48
CA ILE A 468 17.65 -15.04 12.38
C ILE A 468 17.63 -16.07 11.25
N TRP A 469 16.98 -15.73 10.13
CA TRP A 469 16.72 -16.64 9.02
C TRP A 469 17.27 -16.08 7.70
N PHE A 470 17.83 -16.94 6.84
CA PHE A 470 18.22 -16.61 5.45
C PHE A 470 19.10 -15.34 5.31
N CYS A 471 20.03 -15.07 6.23
CA CYS A 471 20.94 -13.92 6.14
C CYS A 471 22.33 -14.36 5.66
N ASN A 472 22.57 -14.24 4.36
CA ASN A 472 23.67 -14.94 3.70
C ASN A 472 25.06 -14.42 4.06
N GLU A 473 25.29 -13.12 4.27
CA GLU A 473 26.62 -12.57 4.64
C GLU A 473 26.87 -12.50 6.15
N MET A 474 25.97 -13.02 6.98
CA MET A 474 26.09 -12.91 8.42
C MET A 474 27.26 -13.76 8.94
N GLY A 475 28.39 -13.11 9.22
CA GLY A 475 29.58 -13.76 9.78
C GLY A 475 29.46 -14.09 11.26
N LYS A 476 28.78 -13.20 12.01
CA LYS A 476 28.60 -13.30 13.47
C LYS A 476 27.33 -12.59 13.91
N VAL A 477 26.70 -13.08 14.98
CA VAL A 477 25.53 -12.38 15.56
C VAL A 477 25.99 -11.27 16.50
N ILE A 478 27.00 -11.53 17.35
CA ILE A 478 27.58 -10.55 18.27
C ILE A 478 29.06 -10.34 17.95
N GLY A 479 29.42 -9.10 17.62
CA GLY A 479 30.80 -8.64 17.45
C GLY A 479 31.39 -7.97 18.69
N ASP A 480 32.72 -7.91 18.73
CA ASP A 480 33.50 -7.24 19.77
C ASP A 480 33.43 -5.70 19.64
N ASP A 481 33.46 -5.00 20.77
CA ASP A 481 33.62 -3.54 20.78
C ASP A 481 35.13 -3.23 20.72
N GLU A 482 35.63 -2.66 19.62
CA GLU A 482 37.08 -2.39 19.40
C GLU A 482 37.77 -1.60 20.54
N GLU A 483 37.00 -0.93 21.42
CA GLU A 483 37.48 -0.08 22.51
C GLU A 483 37.45 -0.73 23.91
N ASN A 484 36.82 -1.89 24.10
CA ASN A 484 36.63 -2.47 25.44
C ASN A 484 37.65 -3.57 25.77
N VAL A 485 38.58 -3.27 26.68
CA VAL A 485 39.47 -4.28 27.27
C VAL A 485 38.65 -5.18 28.19
N CYS A 486 38.69 -6.48 27.91
CA CYS A 486 37.92 -7.52 28.58
C CYS A 486 38.32 -7.67 30.07
N GLU A 487 37.64 -6.95 30.97
CA GLU A 487 37.95 -6.98 32.42
C GLU A 487 37.07 -7.96 33.23
N ASN A 488 35.86 -8.35 32.76
CA ASN A 488 34.95 -9.27 33.47
C ASN A 488 33.94 -9.97 32.53
N SER A 489 33.30 -11.06 33.00
CA SER A 489 32.17 -11.73 32.33
C SER A 489 31.01 -10.75 32.05
N GLN A 490 30.41 -10.78 30.86
CA GLN A 490 29.26 -9.95 30.52
C GLN A 490 27.97 -10.77 30.43
N LEU A 491 26.92 -10.23 31.06
CA LEU A 491 25.56 -10.74 30.99
C LEU A 491 24.89 -10.12 29.77
N MET A 492 24.71 -10.90 28.71
CA MET A 492 24.00 -10.50 27.49
C MET A 492 22.69 -11.26 27.42
N PHE A 493 21.63 -10.64 26.90
CA PHE A 493 20.32 -11.27 26.75
C PHE A 493 19.85 -12.10 27.99
N PRO A 494 19.78 -11.51 29.20
CA PRO A 494 19.50 -12.24 30.43
C PRO A 494 18.16 -12.99 30.43
N SER A 495 17.19 -12.55 29.62
CA SER A 495 15.86 -13.15 29.53
C SER A 495 15.64 -13.99 28.28
N LEU A 496 16.67 -14.26 27.47
CA LEU A 496 16.51 -15.02 26.22
C LEU A 496 16.17 -16.46 26.54
N GLU A 497 15.04 -16.93 26.02
CA GLU A 497 14.47 -18.27 26.23
C GLU A 497 14.66 -19.14 24.98
N GLU A 498 14.50 -18.54 23.79
CA GLU A 498 14.50 -19.22 22.49
C GLU A 498 15.43 -18.51 21.49
N LEU A 499 16.31 -19.29 20.85
CA LEU A 499 17.20 -18.84 19.78
C LEU A 499 17.03 -19.73 18.54
N GLU A 500 16.75 -19.11 17.40
CA GLU A 500 16.67 -19.78 16.10
C GLU A 500 17.63 -19.14 15.09
N LEU A 501 18.53 -19.95 14.54
CA LEU A 501 19.51 -19.61 13.51
C LEU A 501 19.28 -20.54 12.32
N ILE A 502 18.69 -20.04 11.23
CA ILE A 502 18.26 -20.88 10.11
C ILE A 502 18.85 -20.35 8.80
N SER A 503 19.48 -21.21 8.01
CA SER A 503 20.05 -20.89 6.70
C SER A 503 20.98 -19.68 6.75
N LEU A 504 22.03 -19.75 7.58
CA LEU A 504 23.06 -18.72 7.75
C LEU A 504 24.41 -19.25 7.26
N PRO A 505 24.66 -19.29 5.94
CA PRO A 505 25.82 -19.98 5.38
C PRO A 505 27.14 -19.40 5.85
N ASN A 506 27.26 -18.07 6.00
CA ASN A 506 28.47 -17.38 6.47
C ASN A 506 28.71 -17.35 7.99
N LEU A 507 27.80 -17.90 8.79
CA LEU A 507 27.91 -17.77 10.23
C LEU A 507 29.03 -18.65 10.79
N VAL A 508 30.10 -18.04 11.29
CA VAL A 508 31.24 -18.76 11.89
C VAL A 508 31.01 -19.00 13.38
N ASN A 509 30.51 -17.98 14.08
CA ASN A 509 30.18 -18.06 15.51
C ASN A 509 28.98 -17.18 15.85
N PHE A 510 28.21 -17.57 16.87
CA PHE A 510 27.16 -16.69 17.40
C PHE A 510 27.79 -15.45 18.07
N CYS A 511 28.89 -15.64 18.79
CA CYS A 511 29.58 -14.57 19.49
C CYS A 511 31.12 -14.68 19.35
N GLU A 512 31.75 -13.64 18.80
CA GLU A 512 33.22 -13.59 18.64
C GLU A 512 33.95 -13.12 19.92
N TRP A 513 33.17 -12.71 20.93
CA TRP A 513 33.69 -12.17 22.19
C TRP A 513 34.48 -13.25 22.97
N ARG A 514 35.74 -12.93 23.32
CA ARG A 514 36.66 -13.88 23.96
C ARG A 514 36.45 -14.11 25.45
N CYS A 515 35.63 -13.31 26.13
CA CYS A 515 35.31 -13.52 27.55
C CYS A 515 34.05 -14.36 27.76
N ALA A 516 33.75 -14.67 29.02
CA ALA A 516 32.64 -15.52 29.41
C ALA A 516 31.28 -14.92 29.03
N LEU A 517 30.52 -15.62 28.18
CA LEU A 517 29.15 -15.32 27.80
C LEU A 517 28.17 -16.05 28.74
N GLN A 518 27.26 -15.31 29.35
CA GLN A 518 26.22 -15.87 30.23
C GLN A 518 24.84 -15.67 29.60
N LEU A 519 24.16 -16.78 29.30
CA LEU A 519 22.77 -16.81 28.80
C LEU A 519 21.92 -17.62 29.80
N PRO A 520 21.56 -17.03 30.96
CA PRO A 520 21.02 -17.78 32.10
C PRO A 520 19.62 -18.37 31.87
N SER A 521 18.83 -17.77 30.98
CA SER A 521 17.44 -18.15 30.73
C SER A 521 17.24 -19.00 29.47
N LEU A 522 18.30 -19.25 28.70
CA LEU A 522 18.20 -19.91 27.40
C LEU A 522 17.74 -21.35 27.59
N MET A 523 16.60 -21.71 27.00
CA MET A 523 15.97 -23.03 27.12
C MET A 523 16.10 -23.84 25.83
N THR A 524 15.92 -23.19 24.68
CA THR A 524 15.84 -23.83 23.37
C THR A 524 16.77 -23.14 22.37
N VAL A 525 17.56 -23.94 21.66
CA VAL A 525 18.40 -23.49 20.55
C VAL A 525 18.10 -24.34 19.33
N CYS A 526 17.76 -23.70 18.21
CA CYS A 526 17.59 -24.34 16.91
C CYS A 526 18.63 -23.76 15.94
N ILE A 527 19.48 -24.61 15.38
CA ILE A 527 20.46 -24.26 14.34
C ILE A 527 20.14 -25.14 13.13
N GLN A 528 19.92 -24.54 11.97
CA GLN A 528 19.61 -25.30 10.76
C GLN A 528 20.35 -24.65 9.59
N ASP A 529 21.01 -25.44 8.75
CA ASP A 529 21.62 -24.97 7.50
C ASP A 529 22.66 -23.84 7.73
N CYS A 530 23.49 -23.98 8.77
CA CYS A 530 24.56 -23.04 9.17
C CYS A 530 25.94 -23.68 8.98
N HIS A 531 26.27 -24.07 7.76
CA HIS A 531 27.35 -25.03 7.47
C HIS A 531 28.80 -24.59 7.81
N TRP A 532 29.07 -23.29 7.96
CA TRP A 532 30.42 -22.78 8.32
C TRP A 532 30.58 -22.46 9.82
N MET A 533 29.62 -22.86 10.65
CA MET A 533 29.69 -22.60 12.09
C MET A 533 30.73 -23.50 12.76
N GLU A 534 31.76 -22.92 13.38
CA GLU A 534 32.83 -23.66 14.06
C GLU A 534 32.55 -23.83 15.56
N SER A 535 31.97 -22.81 16.19
CA SER A 535 31.61 -22.82 17.60
C SER A 535 30.45 -21.87 17.89
N PHE A 536 29.80 -22.04 19.05
CA PHE A 536 28.79 -21.06 19.49
C PHE A 536 29.46 -19.76 19.96
N THR A 537 30.51 -19.87 20.77
CA THR A 537 31.32 -18.74 21.21
C THR A 537 32.79 -19.10 21.23
N ILE A 538 33.66 -18.09 21.11
CA ILE A 538 35.12 -18.25 21.28
C ILE A 538 35.49 -18.31 22.76
N GLY A 539 34.77 -17.57 23.62
CA GLY A 539 34.96 -17.55 25.06
C GLY A 539 34.33 -18.75 25.78
N SER A 540 34.28 -18.68 27.12
CA SER A 540 33.52 -19.66 27.90
C SER A 540 32.01 -19.37 27.83
N LEU A 541 31.19 -20.42 27.84
CA LEU A 541 29.74 -20.32 27.78
C LEU A 541 29.10 -20.85 29.07
N SER A 542 28.07 -20.17 29.55
CA SER A 542 27.22 -20.66 30.65
C SER A 542 25.74 -20.55 30.27
N THR A 543 25.10 -21.69 30.13
CA THR A 543 23.69 -21.88 29.74
C THR A 543 22.97 -22.80 30.74
N PRO A 544 22.80 -22.40 32.02
CA PRO A 544 22.32 -23.27 33.09
C PRO A 544 20.88 -23.77 32.93
N SER A 545 20.06 -23.11 32.10
CA SER A 545 18.64 -23.43 31.89
C SER A 545 18.37 -24.18 30.58
N LEU A 546 19.42 -24.54 29.83
CA LEU A 546 19.30 -25.16 28.51
C LEU A 546 18.65 -26.54 28.62
N LYS A 547 17.67 -26.81 27.76
CA LYS A 547 16.87 -28.05 27.75
C LYS A 547 16.88 -28.75 26.41
N ILE A 548 16.87 -28.00 25.32
CA ILE A 548 16.73 -28.53 23.97
C ILE A 548 17.74 -27.83 23.07
N ILE A 549 18.53 -28.64 22.36
CA ILE A 549 19.40 -28.19 21.28
C ILE A 549 19.02 -29.03 20.07
N THR A 550 18.64 -28.37 18.99
CA THR A 550 18.33 -29.00 17.70
C THR A 550 19.29 -28.45 16.67
N ILE A 551 20.06 -29.32 16.02
CA ILE A 551 20.97 -28.97 14.92
C ILE A 551 20.54 -29.78 13.69
N ASP A 552 20.18 -29.13 12.58
CA ASP A 552 19.70 -29.75 11.33
C ASP A 552 18.61 -30.83 11.54
N SER A 553 17.64 -30.54 12.40
CA SER A 553 16.55 -31.45 12.78
C SER A 553 16.95 -32.66 13.64
N GLU A 554 18.20 -32.71 14.15
CA GLU A 554 18.65 -33.69 15.13
C GLU A 554 18.66 -33.08 16.54
N GLU A 555 17.95 -33.70 17.49
CA GLU A 555 18.05 -33.34 18.90
C GLU A 555 19.35 -33.90 19.49
N THR A 556 20.18 -33.03 20.08
CA THR A 556 21.43 -33.43 20.74
C THR A 556 21.24 -33.54 22.25
N ASP A 557 21.95 -34.47 22.90
CA ASP A 557 21.97 -34.58 24.37
C ASP A 557 22.41 -33.25 25.01
N VAL A 558 21.78 -32.88 26.13
CA VAL A 558 22.02 -31.62 26.85
C VAL A 558 23.36 -31.69 27.61
N GLU A 559 24.46 -31.61 26.88
CA GLU A 559 25.78 -31.19 27.38
C GLU A 559 26.08 -29.75 26.91
N ASP A 560 27.26 -29.21 27.26
CA ASP A 560 27.69 -27.86 26.91
C ASP A 560 27.38 -27.48 25.43
N LEU A 561 26.57 -26.42 25.22
CA LEU A 561 26.13 -25.98 23.89
C LEU A 561 27.31 -25.73 22.95
N ASN A 562 28.39 -25.16 23.47
CA ASN A 562 29.58 -24.92 22.65
C ASN A 562 30.22 -26.24 22.19
N GLY A 563 30.28 -27.23 23.09
CA GLY A 563 30.71 -28.59 22.77
C GLY A 563 29.80 -29.31 21.78
N ALA A 564 28.47 -29.16 21.87
CA ALA A 564 27.52 -29.76 20.94
C ALA A 564 27.72 -29.25 19.51
N VAL A 565 27.81 -27.93 19.34
CA VAL A 565 28.10 -27.29 18.04
C VAL A 565 29.45 -27.75 17.48
N GLN A 566 30.51 -27.71 18.30
CA GLN A 566 31.86 -28.12 17.86
C GLN A 566 31.95 -29.59 17.45
N ARG A 567 31.22 -30.49 18.12
CA ARG A 567 31.19 -31.91 17.75
C ARG A 567 30.48 -32.10 16.41
N TYR A 568 29.26 -31.55 16.28
CA TYR A 568 28.43 -31.72 15.08
C TYR A 568 29.15 -31.25 13.81
N PHE A 569 29.67 -30.02 13.78
CA PHE A 569 30.29 -29.49 12.57
C PHE A 569 31.67 -30.12 12.27
N ARG A 570 32.42 -30.56 13.30
CA ARG A 570 33.66 -31.34 13.09
C ARG A 570 33.39 -32.72 12.50
N ASP A 571 32.34 -33.39 12.96
CA ASP A 571 31.96 -34.71 12.47
C ASP A 571 31.48 -34.62 11.01
N GLN A 572 30.78 -33.53 10.63
CA GLN A 572 30.41 -33.24 9.24
C GLN A 572 31.62 -32.99 8.34
N GLU A 573 32.60 -32.19 8.78
CA GLU A 573 33.84 -31.93 8.04
C GLU A 573 34.66 -33.22 7.83
N SER A 574 34.71 -34.07 8.87
CA SER A 574 35.38 -35.38 8.79
C SER A 574 34.66 -36.31 7.81
N ALA A 575 33.33 -36.38 7.86
CA ALA A 575 32.54 -37.19 6.95
C ALA A 575 32.61 -36.70 5.49
N GLN A 576 32.73 -35.39 5.26
CA GLN A 576 32.96 -34.83 3.93
C GLN A 576 34.34 -35.22 3.40
N THR A 577 35.38 -35.10 4.23
CA THR A 577 36.75 -35.49 3.87
C THR A 577 36.85 -36.99 3.54
N GLU A 578 36.17 -37.84 4.30
CA GLU A 578 36.11 -39.29 4.04
C GLU A 578 35.40 -39.61 2.71
N ARG A 579 34.30 -38.92 2.39
CA ARG A 579 33.60 -39.09 1.09
C ARG A 579 34.46 -38.65 -0.09
N GLU A 580 35.14 -37.52 0.02
CA GLU A 580 36.05 -37.02 -1.03
C GLU A 580 37.23 -37.99 -1.24
N GLN A 581 37.75 -38.60 -0.17
CA GLN A 581 38.77 -39.65 -0.27
C GLN A 581 38.24 -40.95 -0.87
N GLU A 582 37.01 -41.36 -0.54
CA GLU A 582 36.38 -42.54 -1.15
C GLU A 582 36.07 -42.34 -2.64
N GLU A 583 35.70 -41.13 -3.07
CA GLU A 583 35.52 -40.80 -4.48
C GLU A 583 36.85 -40.80 -5.24
N SER A 584 37.89 -40.16 -4.68
CA SER A 584 39.24 -40.21 -5.26
C SER A 584 39.78 -41.64 -5.39
N ASN A 585 39.57 -42.48 -4.37
CA ASN A 585 40.01 -43.87 -4.41
C ASN A 585 39.22 -44.74 -5.43
N LYS A 586 37.99 -44.36 -5.76
CA LYS A 586 37.20 -45.02 -6.82
C LYS A 586 37.69 -44.61 -8.21
N GLU A 587 38.01 -43.34 -8.41
CA GLU A 587 38.60 -42.86 -9.67
C GLU A 587 39.95 -43.54 -9.95
N ASP A 588 40.81 -43.67 -8.93
CA ASP A 588 42.10 -44.38 -9.06
C ASP A 588 41.94 -45.89 -9.36
N GLN A 589 40.87 -46.52 -8.87
CA GLN A 589 40.56 -47.92 -9.19
C GLN A 589 40.02 -48.09 -10.62
N GLU A 590 39.23 -47.15 -11.13
CA GLU A 590 38.73 -47.17 -12.50
C GLU A 590 39.83 -46.92 -13.54
N ASP A 591 40.78 -46.02 -13.26
CA ASP A 591 41.95 -45.80 -14.13
C ASP A 591 42.91 -47.01 -14.10
N GLY A 592 43.10 -47.65 -12.94
CA GLY A 592 43.90 -48.88 -12.83
C GLY A 592 43.29 -50.10 -13.55
N GLU A 593 41.98 -50.13 -13.76
CA GLU A 593 41.31 -51.14 -14.61
C GLU A 593 41.40 -50.79 -16.11
N ARG A 594 41.34 -49.52 -16.49
CA ARG A 594 41.56 -49.09 -17.89
C ARG A 594 42.97 -49.41 -18.38
N ASP A 595 44.00 -49.13 -17.58
CA ASP A 595 45.39 -49.40 -17.96
C ASP A 595 45.65 -50.91 -18.17
N LYS A 596 44.95 -51.78 -17.44
CA LYS A 596 45.02 -53.25 -17.62
C LYS A 596 44.34 -53.71 -18.91
N VAL A 597 43.21 -53.10 -19.27
CA VAL A 597 42.51 -53.41 -20.53
C VAL A 597 43.32 -52.93 -21.73
N GLU A 598 43.97 -51.77 -21.65
CA GLU A 598 44.87 -51.30 -22.71
C GLU A 598 46.12 -52.16 -22.87
N THR A 599 46.72 -52.65 -21.77
CA THR A 599 47.86 -53.59 -21.85
C THR A 599 47.47 -54.96 -22.41
N GLU A 600 46.29 -55.49 -22.05
CA GLU A 600 45.78 -56.73 -22.67
C GLU A 600 45.46 -56.55 -24.16
N GLU A 601 44.94 -55.38 -24.58
CA GLU A 601 44.72 -55.09 -26.01
C GLU A 601 46.02 -54.93 -26.81
N GLU A 602 47.08 -54.36 -26.22
CA GLU A 602 48.40 -54.26 -26.86
C GLU A 602 49.07 -55.63 -26.99
N GLU A 603 48.97 -56.51 -25.98
CA GLU A 603 49.48 -57.88 -26.06
C GLU A 603 48.74 -58.71 -27.14
N ILE A 604 47.41 -58.54 -27.27
CA ILE A 604 46.63 -59.22 -28.32
C ILE A 604 47.01 -58.71 -29.73
N LYS A 605 47.32 -57.42 -29.88
CA LYS A 605 47.79 -56.85 -31.15
C LYS A 605 49.19 -57.36 -31.54
N GLN A 606 50.10 -57.50 -30.59
CA GLN A 606 51.43 -58.09 -30.87
C GLN A 606 51.35 -59.55 -31.31
N VAL A 607 50.47 -60.36 -30.70
CA VAL A 607 50.28 -61.77 -31.10
C VAL A 607 49.62 -61.90 -32.49
N ALA A 608 48.86 -60.90 -32.93
CA ALA A 608 48.24 -60.86 -34.26
C ALA A 608 49.20 -60.42 -35.38
N GLU A 609 50.30 -59.72 -35.07
CA GLU A 609 51.32 -59.33 -36.05
C GLU A 609 52.41 -60.41 -36.27
N GLU A 610 52.51 -61.40 -35.37
CA GLU A 610 53.48 -62.50 -35.46
C GLU A 610 52.93 -63.81 -36.09
N ASN A 611 51.66 -63.86 -36.51
CA ASN A 611 51.03 -64.98 -37.22
C ASN A 611 50.57 -64.60 -38.63
#